data_AF-A0A6S7JX02-F1
#
_entry.id   AF-A0A6S7JX02-F1
#
_cell.length_a   1.000
_cell.length_b   1.000
_cell.length_c   1.000
_cell.angle_alpha   90.00
_cell.angle_beta   90.00
_cell.angle_gamma   90.00
#
_symmetry.space_group_name_H-M   'P 1'
#
loop_
_entity.id
_entity.type
_entity.pdbx_description
1 polymer ?
#
loop_
_entity_poly.entity_id
_entity_poly.type
_entity_poly.pdbx_seq_one_letter_code
_entity_poly.pdbx_strand_id
1 'polypeptide(L)'
;DDVKRTIGCKDNLKEVCETCALGKQSSKPVPKETQNKSQKVLELVYSDILGPFEVPSLSGSRYAITFIDEYSKHSIVKFMSKKSQAFENLKSM
;
A
#
# COMPACT_ATOMS: atom_id res chain seq x y z
N ASP A 1 1.59 -15.69 -47.17
CA ASP A 1 1.01 -14.50 -46.50
C ASP A 1 1.87 -14.08 -45.32
N ASP A 2 2.99 -13.40 -45.64
CA ASP A 2 3.97 -12.93 -44.66
C ASP A 2 3.64 -11.50 -44.22
N VAL A 3 3.06 -11.37 -43.02
CA VAL A 3 2.92 -10.08 -42.34
C VAL A 3 4.32 -9.59 -41.96
N LYS A 4 4.87 -8.73 -42.82
CA LYS A 4 6.18 -8.09 -42.68
C LYS A 4 6.30 -7.38 -41.33
N ARG A 5 7.03 -8.01 -40.41
CA ARG A 5 7.66 -7.38 -39.24
C ARG A 5 8.68 -6.36 -39.73
N THR A 6 8.24 -5.13 -39.98
CA THR A 6 9.15 -4.02 -40.25
C THR A 6 9.44 -3.34 -38.92
N ILE A 7 10.47 -3.81 -38.22
CA ILE A 7 11.11 -3.08 -37.12
C ILE A 7 11.80 -1.88 -37.79
N GLY A 8 11.07 -0.77 -37.90
CA GLY A 8 11.59 0.48 -38.40
C GLY A 8 12.36 1.22 -37.30
N CYS A 9 13.61 0.82 -37.04
CA CYS A 9 14.57 1.75 -36.46
C CYS A 9 15.19 2.52 -37.63
N LYS A 10 14.56 3.64 -38.01
CA LYS A 10 15.19 4.62 -38.90
C LYS A 10 16.18 5.42 -38.07
N ASP A 11 17.44 5.37 -38.49
CA ASP A 11 18.59 6.11 -37.98
C ASP A 11 18.39 7.64 -38.12
N ASN A 12 17.64 8.25 -37.21
CA ASN A 12 17.67 9.65 -36.75
C ASN A 12 16.35 9.99 -36.02
N LEU A 13 16.16 9.48 -34.81
CA LEU A 13 15.05 9.95 -33.98
C LEU A 13 15.60 10.43 -32.63
N LYS A 14 15.81 11.75 -32.55
CA LYS A 14 15.99 12.49 -31.29
C LYS A 14 14.72 12.49 -30.43
N GLU A 15 13.64 11.85 -30.87
CA GLU A 15 12.38 11.77 -30.14
C GLU A 15 12.23 10.37 -29.52
N VAL A 16 12.01 10.37 -28.20
CA VAL A 16 11.72 9.15 -27.46
C VAL A 16 10.33 8.67 -27.86
N CYS A 17 10.21 7.41 -28.31
CA CYS A 17 8.92 6.79 -28.61
C CYS A 17 8.01 6.78 -27.37
N GLU A 18 6.79 7.32 -27.49
CA GLU A 18 5.81 7.44 -26.41
C GLU A 18 5.48 6.10 -25.74
N THR A 19 5.19 5.06 -26.54
CA THR A 19 4.90 3.71 -26.02
C THR A 19 6.09 3.12 -25.26
N CYS A 20 7.30 3.32 -25.76
CA CYS A 20 8.51 2.88 -25.08
C CYS A 20 8.77 3.67 -23.79
N ALA A 21 8.47 4.97 -23.76
CA ALA A 21 8.61 5.81 -22.57
C ALA A 21 7.68 5.37 -21.44
N LEU A 22 6.41 5.09 -21.76
CA LEU A 22 5.43 4.61 -20.79
C LEU A 22 5.75 3.17 -20.33
N GLY A 23 6.09 2.29 -21.26
CA GLY A 23 6.40 0.88 -20.95
C GLY A 23 7.72 0.67 -20.19
N LYS A 24 8.66 1.62 -20.26
CA LYS A 24 9.95 1.59 -19.57
C LYS A 24 10.07 2.64 -18.48
N GLN A 25 8.96 3.26 -18.06
CA GLN A 25 8.99 4.26 -17.01
C GLN A 25 9.51 3.63 -15.71
N SER A 26 10.69 4.06 -15.28
CA SER A 26 11.21 3.71 -13.96
C SER A 26 10.59 4.61 -12.90
N SER A 27 10.16 4.05 -11.77
CA SER A 27 9.79 4.86 -10.61
C SER A 27 11.01 5.65 -10.11
N LYS A 28 10.77 6.87 -9.64
CA LYS A 28 11.81 7.61 -8.91
C LYS A 28 12.16 6.86 -7.62
N PRO A 29 13.39 6.97 -7.11
CA PRO A 29 13.75 6.39 -5.82
C PRO A 29 12.78 6.88 -4.73
N VAL A 30 12.27 5.95 -3.93
CA VAL A 30 11.45 6.29 -2.76
C VAL A 30 12.36 6.91 -1.70
N PRO A 31 12.00 8.06 -1.10
CA PRO A 31 12.76 8.64 -0.01
C PRO A 31 12.93 7.66 1.16
N LYS A 32 14.13 7.63 1.76
CA LYS A 32 14.42 6.74 2.90
C LYS A 32 13.76 7.17 4.20
N GLU A 33 13.45 8.45 4.32
CA GLU A 33 12.86 9.03 5.51
C GLU A 33 11.57 9.78 5.17
N THR A 34 10.59 9.68 6.05
CA THR A 34 9.44 10.57 6.06
C THR A 34 9.87 11.96 6.55
N GLN A 35 9.36 12.99 5.89
CA GLN A 35 9.55 14.38 6.34
C GLN A 35 8.69 14.71 7.57
N ASN A 36 7.60 13.97 7.75
CA ASN A 36 6.68 14.16 8.86
C ASN A 36 6.90 13.02 9.86
N LYS A 37 7.58 13.33 10.96
CA LYS A 37 7.74 12.45 12.12
C LYS A 37 6.94 13.04 13.27
N SER A 38 6.13 12.23 13.93
CA SER A 38 5.44 12.57 15.17
C SER A 38 6.44 12.97 16.25
N GLN A 39 6.07 13.96 17.05
CA GLN A 39 6.81 14.49 18.18
C GLN A 39 6.15 14.12 19.51
N LYS A 40 4.89 13.67 19.48
CA LYS A 40 4.10 13.30 20.66
C LYS A 40 3.34 11.99 20.44
N VAL A 41 3.09 11.30 21.54
CA VAL A 41 2.24 10.10 21.60
C VAL A 41 0.86 10.41 21.02
N LEU A 42 0.37 9.54 20.13
CA LEU A 42 -0.92 9.64 19.42
C LEU A 42 -1.05 10.82 18.45
N GLU A 43 0.05 11.47 18.06
CA GLU A 43 0.03 12.51 17.01
C GLU A 43 -0.20 11.92 15.62
N LEU A 44 0.36 10.74 15.35
CA LEU A 44 0.15 9.98 14.12
C LEU A 44 -0.03 8.51 14.44
N VAL A 45 -1.20 7.97 14.09
CA VAL A 45 -1.51 6.55 14.24
C VAL A 45 -1.77 5.95 12.86
N TYR A 46 -1.02 4.91 12.53
CA TYR A 46 -1.29 4.08 11.37
C TYR A 46 -2.31 3.02 11.73
N SER A 47 -3.30 2.81 10.86
CA SER A 47 -4.24 1.73 11.01
C SER A 47 -4.45 0.97 9.71
N ASP A 48 -4.70 -0.32 9.83
CA ASP A 48 -4.99 -1.19 8.71
C ASP A 48 -5.95 -2.31 9.12
N ILE A 49 -6.76 -2.77 8.16
CA ILE A 49 -7.68 -3.90 8.34
C ILE A 49 -7.09 -5.11 7.63
N LEU A 50 -6.85 -6.15 8.41
CA LEU A 50 -6.37 -7.43 7.94
C LEU A 50 -7.54 -8.41 7.75
N GLY A 51 -7.46 -9.25 6.72
CA GLY A 51 -8.43 -10.32 6.44
C GLY A 51 -9.35 -10.08 5.23
N PRO A 52 -10.27 -11.02 4.92
CA PRO A 52 -10.67 -12.15 5.76
C PRO A 52 -9.58 -13.24 5.84
N PHE A 53 -9.27 -13.69 7.05
CA PHE A 53 -8.41 -14.84 7.28
C PHE A 53 -9.16 -16.15 7.00
N GLU A 54 -8.48 -17.09 6.36
CA GLU A 54 -9.03 -18.41 6.01
C GLU A 54 -9.35 -19.24 7.26
N VAL A 55 -8.46 -19.20 8.25
CA VAL A 55 -8.68 -19.81 9.57
C VAL A 55 -9.21 -18.73 10.51
N PRO A 56 -10.38 -18.94 11.15
CA PRO A 56 -10.88 -18.00 12.14
C PRO A 56 -10.03 -18.02 13.41
N SER A 57 -10.04 -16.93 14.18
CA SER A 57 -9.47 -16.89 15.52
C SER A 57 -10.19 -17.87 16.47
N LEU A 58 -9.66 -18.05 17.69
CA LEU A 58 -10.32 -18.81 18.75
C LEU A 58 -11.76 -18.32 19.04
N SER A 59 -12.03 -17.02 18.85
CA SER A 59 -13.34 -16.40 19.03
C SER A 59 -14.22 -16.40 17.77
N GLY A 60 -13.77 -17.01 16.66
CA GLY A 60 -14.50 -17.05 15.39
C GLY A 60 -14.31 -15.80 14.51
N SER A 61 -13.46 -14.85 14.91
CA SER A 61 -13.20 -13.64 14.12
C SER A 61 -12.36 -13.95 12.88
N ARG A 62 -12.64 -13.27 11.76
CA ARG A 62 -11.92 -13.43 10.49
C ARG A 62 -11.21 -12.17 10.03
N TYR A 63 -11.38 -11.07 10.74
CA TYR A 63 -10.70 -9.82 10.46
C TYR A 63 -9.96 -9.36 11.71
N ALA A 64 -8.96 -8.52 11.52
CA ALA A 64 -8.34 -7.76 12.60
C ALA A 64 -8.15 -6.32 12.14
N ILE A 65 -8.14 -5.38 13.08
CA ILE A 65 -7.70 -4.02 12.84
C ILE A 65 -6.50 -3.74 13.74
N THR A 66 -5.46 -3.16 13.17
CA THR A 66 -4.24 -2.76 13.87
C THR A 66 -4.21 -1.26 14.05
N PHE A 67 -3.72 -0.79 15.20
CA PHE A 67 -3.40 0.61 15.46
C PHE A 67 -1.96 0.69 15.93
N ILE A 68 -1.13 1.46 15.24
CA ILE A 68 0.29 1.61 15.51
C ILE A 68 0.57 3.10 15.68
N ASP A 69 0.91 3.50 16.91
CA ASP A 69 1.37 4.86 17.17
C ASP A 69 2.79 5.04 16.62
N GLU A 70 2.97 6.04 15.74
CA GLU A 70 4.27 6.27 15.13
C GLU A 70 5.31 6.69 16.17
N TYR A 71 4.93 7.47 17.19
CA TYR A 71 5.90 8.01 18.15
C TYR A 71 6.40 6.94 19.13
N SER A 72 5.49 6.36 19.90
CA SER A 72 5.79 5.37 20.96
C SER A 72 6.07 3.96 20.44
N LYS A 73 5.72 3.70 19.17
CA LYS A 73 5.69 2.35 18.57
C LYS A 73 4.71 1.40 19.26
N HIS A 74 3.84 1.91 20.12
CA HIS A 74 2.79 1.10 20.74
C HIS A 74 1.82 0.59 19.69
N SER A 75 1.49 -0.70 19.77
CA SER A 75 0.67 -1.39 18.78
C SER A 75 -0.47 -2.14 19.45
N ILE A 76 -1.69 -1.91 18.99
CA ILE A 76 -2.92 -2.57 19.46
C ILE A 76 -3.53 -3.35 18.29
N VAL A 77 -4.03 -4.55 18.56
CA VAL A 77 -4.77 -5.36 17.61
C VAL A 77 -6.15 -5.69 18.19
N LYS A 78 -7.21 -5.42 17.43
CA LYS A 78 -8.58 -5.81 17.78
C LYS A 78 -9.14 -6.78 16.75
N PHE A 79 -9.66 -7.91 17.21
CA PHE A 79 -10.31 -8.91 16.35
C PHE A 79 -11.74 -8.51 16.00
N MET A 80 -12.16 -8.82 14.77
CA MET A 80 -13.48 -8.47 14.24
C MET A 80 -14.09 -9.64 13.47
N SER A 81 -15.38 -9.86 13.67
CA SER A 81 -16.14 -10.85 12.91
C SER A 81 -16.61 -10.30 11.55
N LYS A 82 -16.81 -8.98 11.44
CA LYS A 82 -17.20 -8.28 10.21
C LYS A 82 -16.34 -7.05 9.99
N LYS A 83 -16.00 -6.75 8.73
CA LYS A 83 -15.26 -5.53 8.35
C LYS A 83 -15.96 -4.24 8.78
N SER A 84 -17.29 -4.23 8.88
CA SER A 84 -18.09 -3.08 9.32
C SER A 84 -17.85 -2.68 10.79
N GLN A 85 -17.23 -3.54 11.60
CA GLN A 85 -16.89 -3.23 12.98
C GLN A 85 -15.67 -2.30 13.11
N ALA A 86 -14.96 -2.02 12.01
CA ALA A 86 -13.74 -1.22 12.02
C ALA A 86 -13.94 0.18 12.62
N PHE A 87 -15.04 0.85 12.27
CA PHE A 87 -15.31 2.21 12.73
C PHE A 87 -15.54 2.28 14.25
N GLU A 88 -16.27 1.32 14.82
CA GLU A 88 -16.48 1.24 16.27
C GLU A 88 -15.18 0.87 17.02
N ASN A 89 -14.34 0.02 16.42
CA ASN A 89 -13.02 -0.28 16.97
C ASN A 89 -12.07 0.93 16.95
N LEU A 90 -12.17 1.79 15.93
CA LEU A 90 -11.44 3.05 15.83
C LEU A 90 -11.88 4.06 16.89
N LYS A 91 -13.19 4.21 17.14
CA LYS A 91 -13.71 5.10 18.20
C LYS A 91 -13.31 4.71 19.62
N SER A 92 -13.08 3.41 19.83
CA SER A 92 -12.73 2.83 21.13
C SER A 92 -11.22 2.63 21.30
N MET A 93 -10.41 3.20 20.42
CA MET A 93 -8.96 3.33 20.59
C MET A 93 -8.68 4.44 21.58
#